data_AF-A0AAW5FML6-F1
#
_entry.id   AF-A0AAW5FML6-F1
#
_cell.length_a   1.000
_cell.length_b   1.000
_cell.length_c   1.000
_cell.angle_alpha   90.00
_cell.angle_beta   90.00
_cell.angle_gamma   90.00
#
_symmetry.space_group_name_H-M   'P 1'
#
loop_
_entity.id
_entity.type
_entity.pdbx_description
1 polymer ?
#
loop_
_entity_poly.entity_id
_entity_poly.type
_entity_poly.pdbx_seq_one_letter_code
_entity_poly.pdbx_strand_id
1 'polypeptide(L)'
;MDGYPAAPPWNVAGVHYPLGIRRNIVLKDPTAADLPMGCSLTGTAVTCSGPVTLEGYDFSLHGGTTLSISSGNVMVRDCLFVVGPNQGASGRIVDVSGETSVRFLHNEFDGANIPVTPQRGQTINATNAGEIIFKYNYFHNSGGDMIDFGGGPQVNVVQYNLFKDIGLNTAHSDTLQWCGSVVHDSDISFNAVVQTVSGLSGMGLVVPNSECPGARMSNLLVHNNTLISKTRDNFALGTDVMQDAGPAAADHVAVFDNYVDPTGIMSFTASPWFPTGFYGATLPRPSALHSLIDMRSGSPVPVPTKSKPASISPYYYVYPDAAGYTPGLSDLYSISISPASGVVPAGQTITFVLDMDEPWEVRGKPKLSLNSGGAAEYSGGSGSTKLTFTYRVKAGQRATDLAITAVDLDGGTIKDAVGNSANMLGAVATFHGLDVRTSRRSQGH
;
A
#
# COMPACT_ATOMS: atom_id res chain seq x y z
N MET A 1 -5.80 10.36 19.87
CA MET A 1 -7.04 9.75 19.33
C MET A 1 -8.24 10.01 20.22
N ASP A 2 -8.05 10.10 21.54
CA ASP A 2 -9.09 10.24 22.57
C ASP A 2 -10.02 11.48 22.46
N GLY A 3 -9.78 12.39 21.50
CA GLY A 3 -10.59 13.59 21.28
C GLY A 3 -11.51 13.53 20.06
N TYR A 4 -11.47 12.46 19.26
CA TYR A 4 -12.30 12.35 18.06
C TYR A 4 -13.61 11.59 18.32
N PRO A 5 -14.76 12.10 17.85
CA PRO A 5 -16.03 11.38 17.91
C PRO A 5 -16.06 10.08 17.10
N ALA A 6 -15.24 9.98 16.04
CA ALA A 6 -15.01 8.73 15.32
C ALA A 6 -13.52 8.39 15.29
N ALA A 7 -13.22 7.13 15.56
CA ALA A 7 -11.86 6.61 15.51
C ALA A 7 -11.77 5.47 14.47
N PRO A 8 -10.60 5.29 13.86
CA PRO A 8 -10.35 4.12 13.04
C PRO A 8 -10.56 2.84 13.86
N PRO A 9 -11.23 1.79 13.34
CA PRO A 9 -11.45 0.53 14.06
C PRO A 9 -10.19 -0.34 14.20
N TRP A 10 -9.03 0.14 13.75
CA TRP A 10 -7.73 -0.53 13.86
C TRP A 10 -6.76 0.23 14.77
N ASN A 11 -5.68 -0.46 15.14
CA ASN A 11 -4.56 0.16 15.83
C ASN A 11 -3.87 1.18 14.91
N VAL A 12 -3.88 2.44 15.32
CA VAL A 12 -3.21 3.56 14.66
C VAL A 12 -1.73 3.64 15.02
N ALA A 13 -0.87 3.79 14.00
CA ALA A 13 0.57 3.96 14.12
C ALA A 13 0.93 5.18 14.99
N GLY A 14 1.88 5.03 15.92
CA GLY A 14 2.33 6.11 16.81
C GLY A 14 1.36 6.44 17.94
N VAL A 15 0.20 5.77 18.00
CA VAL A 15 -0.77 5.87 19.09
C VAL A 15 -0.83 4.56 19.86
N HIS A 16 -1.06 3.45 19.16
CA HIS A 16 -1.34 2.15 19.78
C HIS A 16 -0.13 1.21 19.81
N TYR A 17 0.87 1.45 18.97
CA TYR A 17 2.11 0.66 18.94
C TYR A 17 3.32 1.55 18.67
N PRO A 18 4.50 1.15 19.19
CA PRO A 18 5.75 1.88 18.99
C PRO A 18 6.20 1.79 17.52
N LEU A 19 6.90 2.83 17.09
CA LEU A 19 7.44 2.99 15.74
C LEU A 19 8.90 3.41 15.82
N GLY A 20 9.58 3.34 14.67
CA GLY A 20 10.99 3.65 14.60
C GLY A 20 11.82 2.61 15.34
N ILE A 21 12.98 3.04 15.82
CA ILE A 21 13.99 2.15 16.40
C ILE A 21 13.43 1.50 17.67
N ARG A 22 13.53 0.17 17.76
CA ARG A 22 13.03 -0.57 18.92
C ARG A 22 13.82 -0.20 20.18
N ARG A 23 13.16 -0.31 21.34
CA ARG A 23 13.79 0.00 22.64
C ARG A 23 15.02 -0.86 22.89
N ASN A 24 16.02 -0.28 23.57
CA ASN A 24 17.27 -0.92 23.96
C ASN A 24 18.20 -1.33 22.79
N ILE A 25 17.96 -0.81 21.59
CA ILE A 25 18.94 -0.91 20.50
C ILE A 25 20.03 0.13 20.74
N VAL A 26 21.29 -0.32 20.75
CA VAL A 26 22.46 0.56 20.72
C VAL A 26 22.91 0.65 19.26
N LEU A 27 22.88 1.87 18.71
CA LEU A 27 23.26 2.09 17.32
C LEU A 27 24.79 2.07 17.17
N LYS A 28 25.25 1.47 16.08
CA LYS A 28 26.66 1.38 15.68
C LYS A 28 26.99 2.45 14.66
N ASP A 29 28.22 2.91 14.68
CA ASP A 29 28.78 3.74 13.61
C ASP A 29 28.95 2.89 12.33
N PRO A 30 28.46 3.33 11.15
CA PRO A 30 28.61 2.61 9.89
C PRO A 30 30.03 2.72 9.31
N THR A 31 31.07 2.40 10.08
CA THR A 31 32.46 2.40 9.63
C THR A 31 32.75 1.22 8.70
N ALA A 32 33.80 1.35 7.87
CA ALA A 32 34.22 0.25 6.99
C ALA A 32 34.55 -1.06 7.72
N ALA A 33 34.94 -1.01 9.00
CA ALA A 33 35.24 -2.20 9.80
C ALA A 33 33.98 -2.86 10.40
N ASP A 34 32.90 -2.10 10.55
CA ASP A 34 31.69 -2.53 11.25
C ASP A 34 30.53 -2.89 10.32
N LEU A 35 30.68 -2.69 9.01
CA LEU A 35 29.67 -3.05 8.01
C LEU A 35 29.64 -4.56 7.73
N PRO A 36 28.45 -5.15 7.50
CA PRO A 36 28.34 -6.56 7.17
C PRO A 36 28.95 -6.86 5.79
N MET A 37 29.33 -8.12 5.58
CA MET A 37 29.74 -8.60 4.26
C MET A 37 28.64 -8.30 3.24
N GLY A 38 29.03 -7.75 2.08
CA GLY A 38 28.10 -7.28 1.06
C GLY A 38 27.80 -5.78 1.14
N CYS A 39 28.29 -5.08 2.17
CA CYS A 39 28.30 -3.63 2.26
C CYS A 39 29.71 -3.04 2.25
N SER A 40 29.85 -1.83 1.74
CA SER A 40 31.11 -1.07 1.77
C SER A 40 30.84 0.41 1.96
N LEU A 41 31.66 1.08 2.77
CA LEU A 41 31.68 2.54 2.90
C LEU A 41 32.67 3.12 1.88
N THR A 42 32.19 4.01 0.99
CA THR A 42 33.03 4.81 0.09
C THR A 42 32.63 6.27 0.19
N GLY A 43 33.56 7.13 0.63
CA GLY A 43 33.23 8.53 0.90
C GLY A 43 32.17 8.64 2.00
N THR A 44 31.04 9.26 1.68
CA THR A 44 29.89 9.48 2.58
C THR A 44 28.72 8.52 2.31
N ALA A 45 28.95 7.45 1.55
CA ALA A 45 27.93 6.50 1.16
C ALA A 45 28.28 5.06 1.54
N VAL A 46 27.32 4.37 2.14
CA VAL A 46 27.35 2.92 2.32
C VAL A 46 26.60 2.30 1.14
N THR A 47 27.28 1.49 0.36
CA THR A 47 26.67 0.71 -0.72
C THR A 47 26.53 -0.73 -0.29
N CYS A 48 25.35 -1.31 -0.47
CA CYS A 48 25.08 -2.70 -0.14
C CYS A 48 24.51 -3.46 -1.34
N SER A 49 24.95 -4.71 -1.49
CA SER A 49 24.46 -5.67 -2.47
C SER A 49 24.17 -7.00 -1.76
N GLY A 50 22.92 -7.44 -1.87
CA GLY A 50 22.35 -8.53 -1.08
C GLY A 50 22.73 -9.95 -1.53
N PRO A 51 22.53 -10.98 -0.67
CA PRO A 51 21.72 -10.93 0.56
C PRO A 51 22.43 -10.30 1.76
N VAL A 52 21.85 -9.26 2.37
CA VAL A 52 22.43 -8.54 3.53
C VAL A 52 21.36 -8.13 4.55
N THR A 53 21.74 -8.10 5.84
CA THR A 53 20.97 -7.41 6.90
C THR A 53 21.80 -6.30 7.52
N LEU A 54 21.32 -5.07 7.42
CA LEU A 54 21.78 -3.90 8.17
C LEU A 54 20.88 -3.74 9.38
N GLU A 55 21.44 -3.88 10.58
CA GLU A 55 20.69 -3.73 11.84
C GLU A 55 21.45 -2.85 12.82
N GLY A 56 20.75 -1.85 13.38
CA GLY A 56 21.24 -1.04 14.48
C GLY A 56 22.39 -0.13 14.07
N TYR A 57 22.26 0.60 12.96
CA TYR A 57 23.28 1.58 12.52
C TYR A 57 22.77 3.02 12.64
N ASP A 58 23.67 3.92 13.03
CA ASP A 58 23.44 5.36 13.06
C ASP A 58 24.04 6.02 11.81
N PHE A 59 23.22 6.19 10.78
CA PHE A 59 23.60 6.90 9.56
C PHE A 59 23.54 8.42 9.72
N SER A 60 23.17 8.97 10.88
CA SER A 60 23.25 10.43 11.14
C SER A 60 24.69 10.90 11.38
N LEU A 61 25.58 9.99 11.77
CA LEU A 61 26.96 10.29 12.07
C LEU A 61 27.73 10.81 10.85
N HIS A 62 28.87 11.45 11.12
CA HIS A 62 29.79 11.98 10.10
C HIS A 62 29.16 12.99 9.13
N GLY A 63 28.13 13.70 9.58
CA GLY A 63 27.41 14.68 8.76
C GLY A 63 26.35 14.06 7.84
N GLY A 64 25.90 12.84 8.16
CA GLY A 64 24.89 12.09 7.41
C GLY A 64 25.53 11.15 6.38
N THR A 65 25.21 9.87 6.46
CA THR A 65 25.71 8.83 5.55
C THR A 65 24.56 8.31 4.68
N THR A 66 24.72 8.36 3.36
CA THR A 66 23.69 7.87 2.44
C THR A 66 23.79 6.35 2.30
N LEU A 67 22.65 5.65 2.35
CA LEU A 67 22.59 4.22 2.04
C LEU A 67 22.15 4.01 0.59
N SER A 68 22.96 3.30 -0.18
CA SER A 68 22.67 2.91 -1.56
C SER A 68 22.53 1.39 -1.70
N ILE A 69 21.43 0.94 -2.29
CA ILE A 69 21.15 -0.48 -2.53
C ILE A 69 20.86 -0.65 -4.02
N SER A 70 21.66 -1.46 -4.71
CA SER A 70 21.61 -1.58 -6.18
C SER A 70 21.40 -2.99 -6.71
N SER A 71 21.50 -4.02 -5.85
CA SER A 71 21.19 -5.40 -6.23
C SER A 71 20.89 -6.30 -5.03
N GLY A 72 20.07 -7.32 -5.27
CA GLY A 72 19.83 -8.40 -4.31
C GLY A 72 18.83 -8.07 -3.21
N ASN A 73 18.80 -8.93 -2.18
CA ASN A 73 17.83 -8.85 -1.08
C ASN A 73 18.44 -8.17 0.15
N VAL A 74 17.87 -7.06 0.61
CA VAL A 74 18.44 -6.31 1.75
C VAL A 74 17.37 -6.07 2.82
N MET A 75 17.67 -6.44 4.05
CA MET A 75 16.91 -6.05 5.24
C MET A 75 17.62 -4.88 5.91
N VAL A 76 16.91 -3.80 6.17
CA VAL A 76 17.38 -2.64 6.92
C VAL A 76 16.46 -2.46 8.11
N ARG A 77 16.98 -2.59 9.33
CA ARG A 77 16.15 -2.48 10.52
C ARG A 77 16.82 -1.78 11.69
N ASP A 78 16.02 -1.07 12.48
CA ASP A 78 16.50 -0.37 13.69
C ASP A 78 17.66 0.58 13.39
N CYS A 79 17.67 1.19 12.21
CA CYS A 79 18.65 2.18 11.82
C CYS A 79 18.07 3.59 11.97
N LEU A 80 18.95 4.54 12.30
CA LEU A 80 18.67 5.97 12.28
C LEU A 80 19.25 6.58 11.01
N PHE A 81 18.45 7.34 10.28
CA PHE A 81 18.89 8.15 9.16
C PHE A 81 18.49 9.59 9.41
N VAL A 82 19.43 10.52 9.28
CA VAL A 82 19.17 11.95 9.43
C VAL A 82 19.81 12.67 8.26
N VAL A 83 19.06 13.55 7.59
CA VAL A 83 19.63 14.42 6.56
C VAL A 83 20.66 15.32 7.22
N GLY A 84 21.90 15.26 6.73
CA GLY A 84 23.00 16.07 7.23
C GLY A 84 23.68 16.89 6.13
N PRO A 85 24.76 17.59 6.47
CA PRO A 85 25.55 18.38 5.52
C PRO A 85 25.99 17.62 4.26
N ASN A 86 26.18 16.29 4.34
CA ASN A 86 26.62 15.48 3.20
C ASN A 86 25.54 15.27 2.13
N GLN A 87 24.26 15.30 2.51
CA GLN A 87 23.13 15.19 1.57
C GLN A 87 22.82 16.55 0.91
N GLY A 88 23.21 17.65 1.56
CA GLY A 88 23.07 19.01 1.04
C GLY A 88 21.64 19.33 0.58
N ALA A 89 21.53 20.11 -0.49
CA ALA A 89 20.25 20.52 -1.06
C ALA A 89 19.44 19.37 -1.71
N SER A 90 19.99 18.16 -1.78
CA SER A 90 19.27 16.97 -2.26
C SER A 90 18.48 16.25 -1.18
N GLY A 91 18.85 16.39 0.11
CA GLY A 91 18.14 15.71 1.20
C GLY A 91 18.16 14.17 1.20
N ARG A 92 18.82 13.52 0.24
CA ARG A 92 18.65 12.08 -0.02
C ARG A 92 19.50 11.19 0.88
N ILE A 93 18.85 10.48 1.81
CA ILE A 93 19.49 9.57 2.77
C ILE A 93 19.45 8.11 2.33
N VAL A 94 18.52 7.73 1.46
CA VAL A 94 18.41 6.37 0.90
C VAL A 94 18.21 6.42 -0.61
N ASP A 95 18.93 5.56 -1.33
CA ASP A 95 18.78 5.34 -2.77
C ASP A 95 18.68 3.84 -3.07
N VAL A 96 17.55 3.39 -3.59
CA VAL A 96 17.27 2.01 -3.97
C VAL A 96 17.08 1.96 -5.49
N SER A 97 17.81 1.07 -6.16
CA SER A 97 17.87 0.97 -7.62
C SER A 97 18.19 -0.45 -8.09
N GLY A 98 18.14 -0.70 -9.40
CA GLY A 98 18.48 -2.02 -9.96
C GLY A 98 17.47 -3.11 -9.61
N GLU A 99 17.85 -4.38 -9.75
CA GLU A 99 17.01 -5.52 -9.36
C GLU A 99 17.20 -5.82 -7.86
N THR A 100 16.31 -5.29 -7.03
CA THR A 100 16.41 -5.37 -5.57
C THR A 100 15.09 -5.71 -4.93
N SER A 101 15.16 -6.50 -3.85
CA SER A 101 14.05 -6.60 -2.88
C SER A 101 14.50 -6.09 -1.51
N VAL A 102 13.91 -5.00 -1.04
CA VAL A 102 14.37 -4.30 0.17
C VAL A 102 13.26 -4.19 1.21
N ARG A 103 13.61 -4.44 2.47
CA ARG A 103 12.70 -4.33 3.61
C ARG A 103 13.26 -3.37 4.64
N PHE A 104 12.57 -2.26 4.86
CA PHE A 104 12.84 -1.29 5.91
C PHE A 104 11.87 -1.53 7.07
N LEU A 105 12.37 -2.01 8.20
CA LEU A 105 11.58 -2.31 9.39
C LEU A 105 12.08 -1.52 10.60
N HIS A 106 11.20 -0.83 11.33
CA HIS A 106 11.58 -0.16 12.59
C HIS A 106 12.74 0.84 12.46
N ASN A 107 12.83 1.56 11.34
CA ASN A 107 13.84 2.61 11.15
C ASN A 107 13.26 3.99 11.45
N GLU A 108 14.15 4.93 11.75
CA GLU A 108 13.82 6.34 11.91
C GLU A 108 14.48 7.14 10.77
N PHE A 109 13.69 7.97 10.08
CA PHE A 109 14.10 8.80 8.97
C PHE A 109 13.74 10.26 9.28
N ASP A 110 14.75 11.05 9.62
CA ASP A 110 14.60 12.47 9.94
C ASP A 110 15.14 13.34 8.79
N GLY A 111 14.27 14.12 8.18
CA GLY A 111 14.65 15.11 7.19
C GLY A 111 15.40 16.32 7.76
N ALA A 112 15.50 16.42 9.08
CA ALA A 112 16.13 17.51 9.84
C ALA A 112 15.58 18.91 9.51
N ASN A 113 14.41 18.97 8.86
CA ASN A 113 13.80 20.20 8.34
C ASN A 113 14.74 20.98 7.40
N ILE A 114 15.67 20.30 6.72
CA ILE A 114 16.66 20.95 5.86
C ILE A 114 15.98 21.38 4.54
N PRO A 115 16.11 22.63 4.10
CA PRO A 115 15.61 23.06 2.81
C PRO A 115 16.26 22.30 1.65
N VAL A 116 15.43 21.84 0.71
CA VAL A 116 15.86 21.10 -0.48
C VAL A 116 15.43 21.83 -1.74
N THR A 117 16.16 21.63 -2.84
CA THR A 117 15.76 22.23 -4.12
C THR A 117 14.51 21.54 -4.68
N PRO A 118 13.58 22.28 -5.30
CA PRO A 118 12.54 21.68 -6.14
C PRO A 118 13.18 20.71 -7.15
N GLN A 119 12.52 19.59 -7.49
CA GLN A 119 13.03 18.53 -8.39
C GLN A 119 14.16 17.61 -7.87
N ARG A 120 14.71 17.85 -6.67
CA ARG A 120 15.70 16.95 -6.03
C ARG A 120 15.42 16.76 -4.53
N GLY A 121 14.16 16.94 -4.12
CA GLY A 121 13.76 17.04 -2.73
C GLY A 121 13.46 15.72 -2.02
N GLN A 122 13.65 14.58 -2.70
CA GLN A 122 13.28 13.26 -2.21
C GLN A 122 14.24 12.73 -1.15
N THR A 123 13.70 12.53 0.05
CA THR A 123 14.44 11.99 1.19
C THR A 123 14.86 10.54 0.94
N ILE A 124 13.96 9.75 0.34
CA ILE A 124 14.18 8.38 -0.09
C ILE A 124 13.83 8.25 -1.57
N ASN A 125 14.77 7.72 -2.36
CA ASN A 125 14.55 7.42 -3.77
C ASN A 125 14.46 5.91 -3.98
N ALA A 126 13.39 5.44 -4.62
CA ALA A 126 13.09 4.03 -4.88
C ALA A 126 12.81 3.79 -6.37
N THR A 127 13.88 3.54 -7.12
CA THR A 127 13.85 3.36 -8.58
C THR A 127 14.09 1.93 -9.05
N ASN A 128 13.99 0.96 -8.13
CA ASN A 128 14.31 -0.43 -8.42
C ASN A 128 13.28 -1.15 -9.30
N ALA A 129 13.63 -2.35 -9.69
CA ALA A 129 12.68 -3.41 -10.02
C ALA A 129 12.67 -4.44 -8.89
N GLY A 130 11.50 -4.93 -8.49
CA GLY A 130 11.33 -5.86 -7.37
C GLY A 130 10.50 -5.30 -6.21
N GLU A 131 10.62 -5.91 -5.04
CA GLU A 131 9.78 -5.59 -3.88
C GLU A 131 10.43 -4.53 -2.99
N ILE A 132 9.68 -3.50 -2.59
CA ILE A 132 10.11 -2.56 -1.57
C ILE A 132 9.07 -2.46 -0.46
N ILE A 133 9.52 -2.72 0.76
CA ILE A 133 8.64 -2.79 1.93
C ILE A 133 9.10 -1.79 2.98
N PHE A 134 8.17 -0.97 3.47
CA PHE A 134 8.35 -0.12 4.64
C PHE A 134 7.30 -0.51 5.69
N LYS A 135 7.75 -1.05 6.84
CA LYS A 135 6.85 -1.29 7.98
C LYS A 135 7.38 -0.80 9.32
N TYR A 136 6.48 -0.26 10.14
CA TYR A 136 6.76 0.20 11.50
C TYR A 136 7.86 1.26 11.60
N ASN A 137 8.12 1.99 10.52
CA ASN A 137 9.11 3.07 10.49
C ASN A 137 8.49 4.38 10.99
N TYR A 138 9.36 5.28 11.42
CA TYR A 138 9.01 6.66 11.74
C TYR A 138 9.72 7.61 10.79
N PHE A 139 8.95 8.35 10.00
CA PHE A 139 9.41 9.33 9.03
C PHE A 139 9.02 10.72 9.51
N HIS A 140 9.95 11.68 9.55
CA HIS A 140 9.60 13.03 9.97
C HIS A 140 10.49 14.15 9.45
N ASN A 141 9.96 15.37 9.51
CA ASN A 141 10.66 16.63 9.23
C ASN A 141 11.34 16.70 7.85
N SER A 142 10.77 16.13 6.79
CA SER A 142 11.37 16.27 5.45
C SER A 142 11.31 17.71 4.96
N GLY A 143 12.38 18.13 4.26
CA GLY A 143 12.38 19.39 3.53
C GLY A 143 11.46 19.38 2.32
N GLY A 144 11.39 18.24 1.63
CA GLY A 144 10.54 17.98 0.47
C GLY A 144 9.86 16.63 0.57
N ASP A 145 9.84 15.90 -0.54
CA ASP A 145 9.16 14.62 -0.62
C ASP A 145 9.83 13.58 0.30
N MET A 146 9.04 12.71 0.91
CA MET A 146 9.60 11.69 1.81
C MET A 146 10.03 10.45 1.03
N ILE A 147 9.18 9.89 0.16
CA ILE A 147 9.53 8.72 -0.66
C ILE A 147 9.09 8.95 -2.10
N ASP A 148 10.05 8.92 -3.01
CA ASP A 148 9.82 8.93 -4.45
C ASP A 148 10.02 7.53 -5.02
N PHE A 149 8.98 7.05 -5.70
CA PHE A 149 9.02 5.83 -6.49
C PHE A 149 9.14 6.19 -7.98
N GLY A 150 10.01 5.47 -8.69
CA GLY A 150 10.18 5.62 -10.14
C GLY A 150 10.63 4.31 -10.79
N GLY A 151 10.60 4.22 -12.12
CA GLY A 151 11.08 3.01 -12.81
C GLY A 151 10.17 1.79 -12.59
N GLY A 152 10.71 0.64 -12.20
CA GLY A 152 9.96 -0.61 -12.04
C GLY A 152 10.13 -1.64 -13.17
N PRO A 153 9.39 -2.78 -13.12
CA PRO A 153 8.23 -3.06 -12.27
C PRO A 153 8.54 -3.21 -10.78
N GLN A 154 7.71 -2.64 -9.92
CA GLN A 154 7.84 -2.73 -8.46
C GLN A 154 6.57 -3.25 -7.77
N VAL A 155 6.77 -3.90 -6.62
CA VAL A 155 5.74 -4.10 -5.59
C VAL A 155 6.07 -3.17 -4.43
N ASN A 156 5.16 -2.29 -4.06
CA ASN A 156 5.33 -1.34 -2.96
C ASN A 156 4.41 -1.74 -1.80
N VAL A 157 4.99 -2.08 -0.65
CA VAL A 157 4.23 -2.37 0.59
C VAL A 157 4.60 -1.36 1.66
N VAL A 158 3.74 -0.37 1.88
CA VAL A 158 3.96 0.68 2.87
C VAL A 158 2.89 0.54 3.94
N GLN A 159 3.24 -0.07 5.07
CA GLN A 159 2.25 -0.38 6.10
C GLN A 159 2.69 -0.05 7.52
N TYR A 160 1.75 0.36 8.37
CA TYR A 160 2.00 0.56 9.80
C TYR A 160 3.08 1.60 10.12
N ASN A 161 3.29 2.59 9.26
CA ASN A 161 4.29 3.64 9.48
C ASN A 161 3.65 4.92 10.04
N LEU A 162 4.45 5.77 10.68
CA LEU A 162 4.08 7.16 10.94
C LEU A 162 4.92 8.08 10.07
N PHE A 163 4.25 8.95 9.35
CA PHE A 163 4.83 10.08 8.66
C PHE A 163 4.42 11.36 9.41
N LYS A 164 5.36 12.23 9.77
CA LYS A 164 5.05 13.42 10.57
C LYS A 164 5.80 14.65 10.07
N ASP A 165 5.09 15.73 9.80
CA ASP A 165 5.69 17.01 9.39
C ASP A 165 6.56 16.85 8.13
N ILE A 166 5.92 16.47 7.03
CA ILE A 166 6.56 16.21 5.74
C ILE A 166 6.45 17.46 4.85
N GLY A 167 7.49 17.74 4.06
CA GLY A 167 7.45 18.73 2.98
C GLY A 167 7.53 20.19 3.44
N LEU A 168 8.41 20.48 4.40
CA LEU A 168 8.37 21.74 5.14
C LEU A 168 9.07 22.93 4.45
N ASN A 169 9.97 22.69 3.50
CA ASN A 169 10.88 23.72 2.97
C ASN A 169 11.17 23.61 1.47
N THR A 170 10.21 23.20 0.64
CA THR A 170 10.34 23.24 -0.82
C THR A 170 8.98 23.39 -1.52
N ALA A 171 9.00 23.43 -2.85
CA ALA A 171 7.81 23.59 -3.70
C ALA A 171 6.98 22.29 -3.86
N HIS A 172 7.56 21.14 -3.53
CA HIS A 172 6.97 19.80 -3.56
C HIS A 172 6.95 19.22 -2.13
N SER A 173 5.89 18.55 -1.70
CA SER A 173 5.71 18.17 -0.29
C SER A 173 5.07 16.79 -0.11
N ASP A 174 5.34 15.88 -1.05
CA ASP A 174 4.66 14.59 -1.13
C ASP A 174 5.17 13.61 -0.08
N THR A 175 4.24 12.98 0.64
CA THR A 175 4.62 11.88 1.55
C THR A 175 5.09 10.66 0.76
N LEU A 176 4.36 10.32 -0.29
CA LEU A 176 4.70 9.28 -1.24
C LEU A 176 4.42 9.85 -2.64
N GLN A 177 5.40 9.77 -3.54
CA GLN A 177 5.28 10.24 -4.92
C GLN A 177 5.62 9.11 -5.90
N TRP A 178 4.85 8.99 -6.97
CA TRP A 178 5.11 8.05 -8.06
C TRP A 178 5.30 8.80 -9.38
N CYS A 179 6.55 8.90 -9.83
CA CYS A 179 6.95 9.59 -11.05
C CYS A 179 7.44 8.56 -12.08
N GLY A 180 6.65 8.30 -13.13
CA GLY A 180 7.04 7.40 -14.23
C GLY A 180 7.22 5.94 -13.79
N SER A 181 6.58 5.56 -12.69
CA SER A 181 6.72 4.26 -12.05
C SER A 181 5.79 3.21 -12.67
N VAL A 182 6.29 1.98 -12.78
CA VAL A 182 5.55 0.76 -13.10
C VAL A 182 5.38 -0.01 -11.80
N VAL A 183 4.17 -0.02 -11.26
CA VAL A 183 3.85 -0.68 -9.98
C VAL A 183 2.74 -1.70 -10.16
N HIS A 184 2.86 -2.80 -9.44
CA HIS A 184 1.80 -3.80 -9.38
C HIS A 184 1.66 -4.42 -7.98
N ASP A 185 0.50 -5.01 -7.70
CA ASP A 185 0.22 -5.81 -6.49
C ASP A 185 0.67 -5.11 -5.19
N SER A 186 0.42 -3.80 -5.11
CA SER A 186 0.97 -2.90 -4.10
C SER A 186 -0.10 -2.52 -3.06
N ASP A 187 0.34 -2.28 -1.83
CA ASP A 187 -0.55 -2.08 -0.68
C ASP A 187 -0.01 -0.98 0.26
N ILE A 188 -0.78 0.10 0.35
CA ILE A 188 -0.50 1.27 1.16
C ILE A 188 -1.58 1.37 2.24
N SER A 189 -1.32 0.77 3.41
CA SER A 189 -2.36 0.63 4.43
C SER A 189 -1.90 0.73 5.88
N PHE A 190 -2.83 1.11 6.75
CA PHE A 190 -2.60 1.22 8.20
C PHE A 190 -1.50 2.22 8.59
N ASN A 191 -1.16 3.17 7.72
CA ASN A 191 -0.23 4.25 8.04
C ASN A 191 -0.96 5.38 8.78
N ALA A 192 -0.24 6.06 9.66
CA ALA A 192 -0.65 7.34 10.19
C ALA A 192 0.17 8.43 9.52
N VAL A 193 -0.48 9.51 9.13
CA VAL A 193 0.22 10.70 8.69
C VAL A 193 -0.30 11.93 9.40
N VAL A 194 0.63 12.73 9.95
CA VAL A 194 0.31 13.81 10.87
C VAL A 194 1.08 15.07 10.50
N GLN A 195 0.36 16.11 10.10
CA GLN A 195 0.91 17.44 9.84
C GLN A 195 0.58 18.37 11.01
N THR A 196 1.61 18.86 11.69
CA THR A 196 1.51 19.75 12.87
C THR A 196 2.13 21.12 12.66
N VAL A 197 2.83 21.31 11.55
CA VAL A 197 3.40 22.58 11.09
C VAL A 197 2.90 22.87 9.67
N SER A 198 2.82 24.13 9.25
CA SER A 198 2.43 24.46 7.87
C SER A 198 3.64 24.34 6.93
N GLY A 199 3.48 23.67 5.78
CA GLY A 199 4.45 23.69 4.68
C GLY A 199 4.44 24.99 3.86
N LEU A 200 5.46 25.19 3.01
CA LEU A 200 5.62 26.38 2.16
C LEU A 200 4.82 26.32 0.84
N SER A 201 4.57 25.13 0.31
CA SER A 201 3.90 24.94 -0.98
C SER A 201 3.16 23.63 -0.91
N GLY A 202 1.86 23.72 -0.66
CA GLY A 202 1.10 22.52 -0.31
C GLY A 202 0.98 21.56 -1.50
N MET A 203 1.41 20.33 -1.28
CA MET A 203 0.93 19.09 -1.87
C MET A 203 0.94 18.04 -0.76
N GLY A 204 -0.13 17.24 -0.75
CA GLY A 204 -0.63 16.60 0.43
C GLY A 204 0.00 15.28 0.83
N LEU A 205 -0.69 14.69 1.80
CA LEU A 205 -0.22 13.61 2.62
C LEU A 205 -0.36 12.23 1.95
N VAL A 206 -1.05 12.18 0.79
CA VAL A 206 -1.13 11.10 -0.21
C VAL A 206 -1.56 11.69 -1.58
N VAL A 207 -0.62 11.96 -2.51
CA VAL A 207 -0.85 12.55 -3.86
C VAL A 207 -0.25 11.66 -4.99
N PRO A 208 -0.21 12.04 -6.29
CA PRO A 208 -0.60 11.21 -7.44
C PRO A 208 0.36 10.11 -7.85
N ASN A 209 -0.28 9.08 -8.35
CA ASN A 209 0.21 7.96 -9.12
C ASN A 209 0.41 8.28 -10.61
N SER A 210 1.38 9.11 -11.01
CA SER A 210 2.00 9.14 -12.37
C SER A 210 2.43 10.52 -12.87
N GLU A 211 2.95 11.42 -12.04
CA GLU A 211 3.29 12.79 -12.49
C GLU A 211 4.28 12.86 -13.68
N CYS A 212 4.91 11.74 -14.03
CA CYS A 212 5.87 11.64 -15.14
C CYS A 212 5.48 10.55 -16.17
N PRO A 213 5.97 10.66 -17.42
CA PRO A 213 5.59 9.76 -18.51
C PRO A 213 5.81 8.27 -18.26
N GLY A 214 4.89 7.48 -18.81
CA GLY A 214 5.06 6.02 -18.91
C GLY A 214 4.68 5.25 -17.66
N ALA A 215 4.10 5.91 -16.65
CA ALA A 215 3.65 5.23 -15.44
C ALA A 215 2.55 4.20 -15.74
N ARG A 216 2.61 3.08 -15.03
CA ARG A 216 1.66 1.97 -15.15
C ARG A 216 1.37 1.41 -13.77
N MET A 217 0.10 1.32 -13.43
CA MET A 217 -0.31 0.85 -12.11
C MET A 217 -1.33 -0.27 -12.24
N SER A 218 -1.10 -1.37 -11.54
CA SER A 218 -2.07 -2.47 -11.49
C SER A 218 -2.23 -3.03 -10.09
N ASN A 219 -3.46 -3.36 -9.66
CA ASN A 219 -3.71 -3.99 -8.36
C ASN A 219 -3.09 -3.20 -7.18
N LEU A 220 -3.33 -1.89 -7.12
CA LEU A 220 -2.85 -1.04 -6.03
C LEU A 220 -3.99 -0.72 -5.07
N LEU A 221 -3.78 -0.95 -3.78
CA LEU A 221 -4.73 -0.63 -2.72
C LEU A 221 -4.19 0.48 -1.82
N VAL A 222 -5.01 1.48 -1.53
CA VAL A 222 -4.71 2.56 -0.57
C VAL A 222 -5.84 2.65 0.45
N HIS A 223 -5.64 2.06 1.63
CA HIS A 223 -6.75 1.87 2.56
C HIS A 223 -6.36 1.82 4.03
N ASN A 224 -7.34 2.01 4.92
CA ASN A 224 -7.11 1.96 6.37
C ASN A 224 -6.03 2.94 6.87
N ASN A 225 -5.77 4.04 6.16
CA ASN A 225 -4.83 5.05 6.60
C ASN A 225 -5.53 6.10 7.46
N THR A 226 -4.78 6.70 8.37
CA THR A 226 -5.24 7.78 9.24
C THR A 226 -4.46 9.04 8.93
N LEU A 227 -5.14 10.13 8.63
CA LEU A 227 -4.53 11.37 8.21
C LEU A 227 -4.99 12.51 9.10
N ILE A 228 -4.06 13.28 9.64
CA ILE A 228 -4.37 14.36 10.58
C ILE A 228 -3.62 15.60 10.12
N SER A 229 -4.35 16.66 9.80
CA SER A 229 -3.76 17.98 9.57
C SER A 229 -4.28 18.96 10.61
N LYS A 230 -3.38 19.54 11.40
CA LYS A 230 -3.69 20.55 12.44
C LYS A 230 -3.31 21.96 12.01
N THR A 231 -2.73 22.12 10.83
CA THR A 231 -2.14 23.36 10.31
C THR A 231 -2.57 23.59 8.88
N ARG A 232 -2.57 24.86 8.45
CA ARG A 232 -2.98 25.26 7.11
C ARG A 232 -2.06 24.64 6.06
N ASP A 233 -2.52 23.58 5.40
CA ASP A 233 -1.78 22.88 4.35
C ASP A 233 -2.71 22.40 3.23
N ASN A 234 -2.18 22.23 2.01
CA ASN A 234 -2.94 21.55 0.95
C ASN A 234 -2.90 20.05 1.21
N PHE A 235 -4.02 19.39 0.96
CA PHE A 235 -4.12 17.97 1.22
C PHE A 235 -4.77 17.26 0.06
N ALA A 236 -4.15 16.18 -0.39
CA ALA A 236 -4.78 15.21 -1.24
C ALA A 236 -4.78 13.86 -0.55
N LEU A 237 -5.81 13.07 -0.87
CA LEU A 237 -5.88 11.66 -0.57
C LEU A 237 -6.47 10.97 -1.79
N GLY A 238 -5.66 10.13 -2.44
CA GLY A 238 -6.13 9.34 -3.58
C GLY A 238 -4.99 8.73 -4.37
N THR A 239 -5.38 8.03 -5.44
CA THR A 239 -4.48 7.55 -6.50
C THR A 239 -4.76 8.35 -7.75
N ASP A 240 -3.95 9.35 -8.02
CA ASP A 240 -4.17 10.23 -9.16
C ASP A 240 -3.24 9.82 -10.31
N VAL A 241 -3.79 9.44 -11.46
CA VAL A 241 -3.01 9.21 -12.67
C VAL A 241 -2.92 10.54 -13.42
N MET A 242 -2.09 11.46 -12.92
CA MET A 242 -1.86 12.73 -13.60
C MET A 242 -1.07 12.46 -14.88
N GLN A 243 -1.58 12.94 -16.02
CA GLN A 243 -0.89 12.82 -17.29
C GLN A 243 -0.17 14.14 -17.60
N ASP A 244 0.80 14.51 -16.79
CA ASP A 244 1.58 15.74 -17.01
C ASP A 244 2.53 15.60 -18.23
N ALA A 245 2.88 14.37 -18.65
CA ALA A 245 3.51 14.11 -19.94
C ALA A 245 3.37 12.63 -20.40
N GLY A 246 2.81 12.33 -21.58
CA GLY A 246 2.87 10.99 -22.22
C GLY A 246 1.91 9.90 -21.65
N PRO A 247 1.69 8.75 -22.34
CA PRO A 247 0.63 7.78 -21.99
C PRO A 247 0.85 7.09 -20.64
N ALA A 248 -0.18 7.09 -19.78
CA ALA A 248 -0.23 6.36 -18.51
C ALA A 248 -1.37 5.31 -18.52
N ALA A 249 -1.26 4.30 -17.66
CA ALA A 249 -2.28 3.25 -17.51
C ALA A 249 -2.50 2.88 -16.05
N ALA A 250 -3.77 2.67 -15.68
CA ALA A 250 -4.14 2.14 -14.37
C ALA A 250 -5.24 1.08 -14.50
N ASP A 251 -5.14 0.04 -13.66
CA ASP A 251 -5.97 -1.14 -13.68
C ASP A 251 -6.13 -1.67 -12.24
N HIS A 252 -7.34 -1.83 -11.70
CA HIS A 252 -7.54 -2.32 -10.32
C HIS A 252 -6.81 -1.46 -9.26
N VAL A 253 -7.04 -0.15 -9.28
CA VAL A 253 -6.46 0.79 -8.30
C VAL A 253 -7.57 1.30 -7.40
N ALA A 254 -7.56 0.98 -6.11
CA ALA A 254 -8.66 1.25 -5.18
C ALA A 254 -8.23 2.09 -3.96
N VAL A 255 -9.09 3.03 -3.56
CA VAL A 255 -8.89 3.87 -2.36
C VAL A 255 -10.13 3.79 -1.46
N PHE A 256 -9.99 3.33 -0.22
CA PHE A 256 -11.14 3.08 0.66
C PHE A 256 -10.77 3.05 2.14
N ASP A 257 -11.77 3.11 3.02
CA ASP A 257 -11.62 3.02 4.47
C ASP A 257 -10.51 3.90 5.07
N ASN A 258 -10.36 5.12 4.57
CA ASN A 258 -9.38 6.07 5.13
C ASN A 258 -10.08 7.00 6.13
N TYR A 259 -9.33 7.48 7.12
CA TYR A 259 -9.84 8.35 8.19
C TYR A 259 -9.06 9.66 8.19
N VAL A 260 -9.75 10.78 8.28
CA VAL A 260 -9.13 12.11 8.19
C VAL A 260 -9.60 13.04 9.31
N ASP A 261 -8.70 13.87 9.83
CA ASP A 261 -9.03 15.12 10.50
C ASP A 261 -8.73 16.28 9.51
N PRO A 262 -9.75 16.87 8.88
CA PRO A 262 -9.57 17.94 7.92
C PRO A 262 -9.32 19.34 8.51
N THR A 263 -9.11 19.51 9.81
CA THR A 263 -9.11 20.85 10.44
C THR A 263 -8.13 21.83 9.83
N GLY A 264 -6.91 21.38 9.54
CA GLY A 264 -5.87 22.18 8.90
C GLY A 264 -5.97 22.25 7.37
N ILE A 265 -6.83 21.44 6.74
CA ILE A 265 -6.83 21.30 5.29
C ILE A 265 -7.42 22.55 4.63
N MET A 266 -6.62 23.23 3.79
CA MET A 266 -7.03 24.41 3.03
C MET A 266 -7.73 24.09 1.71
N SER A 267 -7.18 23.12 0.99
CA SER A 267 -7.69 22.60 -0.28
C SER A 267 -7.67 21.08 -0.19
N PHE A 268 -8.78 20.44 -0.54
CA PHE A 268 -8.93 19.00 -0.40
C PHE A 268 -9.17 18.36 -1.77
N THR A 269 -8.16 17.63 -2.27
CA THR A 269 -8.30 16.80 -3.47
C THR A 269 -8.51 15.36 -3.05
N ALA A 270 -9.76 14.93 -2.95
CA ALA A 270 -10.13 13.52 -2.89
C ALA A 270 -10.71 13.09 -4.22
N SER A 271 -9.87 12.53 -5.07
CA SER A 271 -10.33 11.82 -6.26
C SER A 271 -9.23 10.89 -6.67
N PRO A 272 -9.53 9.67 -7.14
CA PRO A 272 -8.67 9.12 -8.14
C PRO A 272 -8.90 9.98 -9.38
N TRP A 273 -7.86 10.71 -9.80
CA TRP A 273 -7.90 11.47 -11.04
C TRP A 273 -7.51 10.52 -12.16
N PHE A 274 -8.38 10.47 -13.16
CA PHE A 274 -8.22 9.61 -14.32
C PHE A 274 -8.57 10.48 -15.52
N PRO A 275 -7.66 11.30 -16.05
CA PRO A 275 -7.95 12.17 -17.18
C PRO A 275 -8.19 11.31 -18.41
N THR A 276 -9.45 10.90 -18.65
CA THR A 276 -9.86 10.48 -19.98
C THR A 276 -9.88 11.73 -20.86
N GLY A 277 -8.88 11.90 -21.72
CA GLY A 277 -8.96 12.86 -22.82
C GLY A 277 -7.82 13.87 -22.96
N PHE A 278 -6.87 13.95 -22.04
CA PHE A 278 -5.59 14.63 -22.30
C PHE A 278 -4.55 13.57 -22.62
N TYR A 279 -4.13 13.44 -23.88
CA TYR A 279 -2.99 12.61 -24.33
C TYR A 279 -3.11 11.05 -24.31
N GLY A 280 -4.31 10.45 -24.36
CA GLY A 280 -4.47 9.04 -24.78
C GLY A 280 -4.22 7.94 -23.74
N ALA A 281 -4.58 8.16 -22.46
CA ALA A 281 -4.54 7.14 -21.41
C ALA A 281 -5.44 5.92 -21.68
N THR A 282 -5.04 4.73 -21.19
CA THR A 282 -5.84 3.49 -21.21
C THR A 282 -6.19 3.08 -19.78
N LEU A 283 -7.48 3.10 -19.45
CA LEU A 283 -8.00 2.81 -18.12
C LEU A 283 -9.08 1.74 -18.22
N PRO A 284 -8.70 0.47 -18.44
CA PRO A 284 -9.68 -0.55 -18.76
C PRO A 284 -10.56 -0.90 -17.55
N ARG A 285 -10.03 -0.82 -16.31
CA ARG A 285 -10.73 -1.21 -15.07
C ARG A 285 -10.23 -0.41 -13.84
N PRO A 286 -10.24 0.94 -13.84
CA PRO A 286 -9.88 1.71 -12.64
C PRO A 286 -10.84 1.41 -11.49
N SER A 287 -10.37 1.40 -10.24
CA SER A 287 -11.24 1.24 -9.08
C SER A 287 -11.50 2.59 -8.39
N ALA A 288 -12.62 2.68 -7.68
CA ALA A 288 -13.17 3.94 -7.22
C ALA A 288 -12.62 4.35 -5.83
N LEU A 289 -13.01 5.56 -5.41
CA LEU A 289 -12.90 6.02 -4.02
C LEU A 289 -14.22 5.70 -3.31
N HIS A 290 -14.15 4.93 -2.22
CA HIS A 290 -15.35 4.35 -1.61
C HIS A 290 -15.70 4.93 -0.25
N SER A 291 -14.71 5.18 0.62
CA SER A 291 -14.95 5.63 2.00
C SER A 291 -13.79 6.45 2.56
N LEU A 292 -14.12 7.68 2.96
CA LEU A 292 -13.27 8.57 3.72
C LEU A 292 -14.09 9.13 4.87
N ILE A 293 -13.68 8.92 6.11
CA ILE A 293 -14.42 9.34 7.30
C ILE A 293 -13.76 10.57 7.94
N ASP A 294 -14.52 11.64 8.17
CA ASP A 294 -14.07 12.77 8.99
C ASP A 294 -14.16 12.37 10.47
N MET A 295 -13.00 12.16 11.10
CA MET A 295 -12.88 11.75 12.50
C MET A 295 -13.55 12.72 13.49
N ARG A 296 -13.70 14.00 13.13
CA ARG A 296 -14.31 15.03 13.99
C ARG A 296 -15.82 14.95 14.02
N SER A 297 -16.43 14.43 12.97
CA SER A 297 -17.89 14.34 12.85
C SER A 297 -18.41 12.91 12.81
N GLY A 298 -17.54 11.94 12.51
CA GLY A 298 -17.91 10.57 12.19
C GLY A 298 -18.68 10.40 10.88
N SER A 299 -18.88 11.49 10.14
CA SER A 299 -19.57 11.45 8.85
C SER A 299 -18.58 11.07 7.75
N PRO A 300 -19.05 10.37 6.71
CA PRO A 300 -18.33 10.30 5.45
C PRO A 300 -18.03 11.71 4.94
N VAL A 301 -16.79 11.98 4.55
CA VAL A 301 -16.43 13.17 3.77
C VAL A 301 -17.08 12.99 2.40
N PRO A 302 -17.97 13.90 1.98
CA PRO A 302 -18.61 13.78 0.68
C PRO A 302 -17.57 13.78 -0.43
N VAL A 303 -17.54 12.71 -1.23
CA VAL A 303 -16.85 12.72 -2.52
C VAL A 303 -17.71 13.60 -3.44
N PRO A 304 -17.20 14.71 -3.99
CA PRO A 304 -18.04 15.64 -4.74
C PRO A 304 -18.76 14.96 -5.90
N THR A 305 -20.09 15.06 -5.95
CA THR A 305 -20.86 14.65 -7.13
C THR A 305 -20.67 15.68 -8.24
N LYS A 306 -20.15 15.24 -9.39
CA LYS A 306 -20.12 15.90 -10.71
C LYS A 306 -20.49 17.39 -10.75
N SER A 307 -19.51 18.25 -10.99
CA SER A 307 -19.77 19.54 -11.65
C SER A 307 -18.73 19.78 -12.74
N LYS A 308 -19.21 20.06 -13.96
CA LYS A 308 -18.39 20.53 -15.07
C LYS A 308 -18.22 22.05 -14.88
N PRO A 309 -17.02 22.60 -14.61
CA PRO A 309 -16.86 24.05 -14.60
C PRO A 309 -16.99 24.58 -16.03
N ALA A 310 -17.80 25.62 -16.21
CA ALA A 310 -17.95 26.32 -17.50
C ALA A 310 -16.75 27.24 -17.83
N SER A 311 -15.75 27.35 -16.94
CA SER A 311 -14.52 28.08 -17.16
C SER A 311 -13.37 27.40 -16.41
N ILE A 312 -12.22 27.34 -17.08
CA ILE A 312 -10.98 26.73 -16.59
C ILE A 312 -10.35 27.73 -15.60
N SER A 313 -10.39 27.42 -14.30
CA SER A 313 -9.72 28.14 -13.21
C SER A 313 -9.47 27.15 -12.05
N PRO A 314 -8.30 27.18 -11.37
CA PRO A 314 -7.42 26.02 -11.27
C PRO A 314 -7.62 25.10 -10.04
N TYR A 315 -8.79 25.09 -9.38
CA TYR A 315 -8.84 24.55 -8.01
C TYR A 315 -9.62 23.28 -7.74
N TYR A 316 -10.41 22.70 -8.65
CA TYR A 316 -11.08 21.42 -8.37
C TYR A 316 -11.42 20.68 -9.67
N TYR A 317 -10.98 19.42 -9.81
CA TYR A 317 -11.44 18.53 -10.88
C TYR A 317 -11.85 17.16 -10.31
N VAL A 318 -13.01 16.67 -10.75
CA VAL A 318 -13.52 15.33 -10.49
C VAL A 318 -14.23 14.85 -11.75
N TYR A 319 -13.90 13.65 -12.23
CA TYR A 319 -14.60 12.98 -13.33
C TYR A 319 -15.24 11.68 -12.83
N PRO A 320 -16.58 11.52 -12.91
CA PRO A 320 -17.20 10.21 -12.83
C PRO A 320 -17.46 9.65 -14.23
N ASP A 321 -17.17 8.37 -14.46
CA ASP A 321 -17.73 7.64 -15.61
C ASP A 321 -19.15 7.12 -15.27
N ALA A 322 -20.12 8.02 -15.36
CA ALA A 322 -21.54 7.65 -15.30
C ALA A 322 -22.05 6.96 -16.59
N ALA A 323 -21.25 6.12 -17.22
CA ALA A 323 -21.65 5.35 -18.41
C ALA A 323 -21.26 3.87 -18.24
N GLY A 324 -22.05 3.14 -17.45
CA GLY A 324 -22.09 1.68 -17.52
C GLY A 324 -21.03 0.92 -16.71
N TYR A 325 -20.27 1.59 -15.84
CA TYR A 325 -19.45 0.91 -14.85
C TYR A 325 -20.17 0.86 -13.49
N THR A 326 -20.64 -0.33 -13.11
CA THR A 326 -20.97 -0.64 -11.72
C THR A 326 -19.63 -1.03 -11.08
N PRO A 327 -19.17 -0.36 -10.00
CA PRO A 327 -17.84 -0.58 -9.45
C PRO A 327 -17.60 -2.07 -9.21
N GLY A 328 -16.57 -2.59 -9.87
CA GLY A 328 -16.08 -3.92 -9.61
C GLY A 328 -15.31 -4.00 -8.28
N LEU A 329 -15.89 -3.48 -7.18
CA LEU A 329 -15.45 -3.76 -5.81
C LEU A 329 -15.65 -5.24 -5.55
N SER A 330 -14.62 -5.99 -5.15
CA SER A 330 -14.98 -7.25 -4.50
C SER A 330 -15.68 -6.90 -3.20
N ASP A 331 -16.87 -7.44 -2.97
CA ASP A 331 -17.63 -7.28 -1.73
C ASP A 331 -17.05 -8.15 -0.60
N LEU A 332 -15.76 -8.48 -0.72
CA LEU A 332 -15.02 -9.42 0.13
C LEU A 332 -13.83 -8.69 0.76
N TYR A 333 -13.82 -8.60 2.08
CA TYR A 333 -12.72 -8.05 2.88
C TYR A 333 -11.55 -9.03 3.04
N SER A 334 -11.83 -10.29 3.37
CA SER A 334 -10.77 -11.28 3.62
C SER A 334 -11.26 -12.72 3.50
N ILE A 335 -10.30 -13.65 3.39
CA ILE A 335 -10.57 -15.09 3.42
C ILE A 335 -9.76 -15.69 4.57
N SER A 336 -10.45 -16.32 5.52
CA SER A 336 -9.79 -17.18 6.51
C SER A 336 -9.94 -18.64 6.12
N ILE A 337 -8.87 -19.42 6.33
CA ILE A 337 -8.79 -20.82 5.91
C ILE A 337 -8.34 -21.72 7.06
N SER A 338 -8.95 -22.90 7.17
CA SER A 338 -8.62 -23.88 8.21
C SER A 338 -8.58 -25.30 7.64
N PRO A 339 -7.46 -26.03 7.75
CA PRO A 339 -6.18 -25.57 8.29
C PRO A 339 -5.53 -24.49 7.43
N ALA A 340 -4.79 -23.56 8.05
CA ALA A 340 -4.18 -22.43 7.35
C ALA A 340 -2.88 -22.77 6.61
N SER A 341 -2.22 -23.87 6.99
CA SER A 341 -0.97 -24.33 6.39
C SER A 341 -0.77 -25.84 6.64
N GLY A 342 0.27 -26.40 6.02
CA GLY A 342 0.64 -27.81 6.11
C GLY A 342 0.12 -28.64 4.94
N VAL A 343 0.23 -29.97 5.07
CA VAL A 343 -0.22 -30.91 4.03
C VAL A 343 -1.58 -31.50 4.42
N VAL A 344 -2.60 -31.26 3.61
CA VAL A 344 -3.95 -31.82 3.80
C VAL A 344 -4.11 -33.08 2.93
N PRO A 345 -4.26 -34.27 3.55
CA PRO A 345 -4.40 -35.52 2.81
C PRO A 345 -5.82 -35.75 2.27
N ALA A 346 -5.95 -36.64 1.29
CA ALA A 346 -7.26 -37.12 0.83
C ALA A 346 -8.14 -37.61 1.99
N GLY A 347 -9.42 -37.24 1.94
CA GLY A 347 -10.43 -37.55 2.96
C GLY A 347 -10.60 -36.47 4.02
N GLN A 348 -9.67 -35.53 4.14
CA GLN A 348 -9.75 -34.38 5.06
C GLN A 348 -10.48 -33.18 4.43
N THR A 349 -10.91 -32.26 5.29
CA THR A 349 -11.68 -31.07 4.91
C THR A 349 -10.88 -29.80 5.17
N ILE A 350 -10.99 -28.86 4.24
CA ILE A 350 -10.51 -27.48 4.34
C ILE A 350 -11.73 -26.57 4.35
N THR A 351 -11.81 -25.66 5.31
CA THR A 351 -12.89 -24.68 5.44
C THR A 351 -12.38 -23.30 5.07
N PHE A 352 -13.13 -22.60 4.22
CA PHE A 352 -12.92 -21.20 3.86
C PHE A 352 -14.06 -20.38 4.46
N VAL A 353 -13.74 -19.26 5.09
CA VAL A 353 -14.72 -18.26 5.50
C VAL A 353 -14.38 -16.96 4.80
N LEU A 354 -15.27 -16.54 3.92
CA LEU A 354 -15.24 -15.28 3.20
C LEU A 354 -15.90 -14.23 4.08
N ASP A 355 -15.13 -13.23 4.50
CA ASP A 355 -15.59 -12.08 5.29
C ASP A 355 -16.02 -10.98 4.32
N MET A 356 -17.31 -10.75 4.22
CA MET A 356 -17.94 -9.83 3.29
C MET A 356 -18.13 -8.44 3.93
N ASP A 357 -18.35 -7.44 3.10
CA ASP A 357 -18.57 -6.05 3.51
C ASP A 357 -19.88 -5.81 4.28
N GLU A 358 -20.92 -6.54 3.90
CA GLU A 358 -22.24 -6.47 4.52
C GLU A 358 -22.92 -7.85 4.56
N PRO A 359 -24.14 -7.98 5.11
CA PRO A 359 -24.89 -9.24 5.06
C PRO A 359 -25.36 -9.59 3.64
N TRP A 360 -24.97 -10.78 3.14
CA TRP A 360 -25.34 -11.24 1.81
C TRP A 360 -26.28 -12.46 1.84
N GLU A 361 -27.41 -12.39 1.14
CA GLU A 361 -28.35 -13.49 0.92
C GLU A 361 -27.84 -14.42 -0.19
N VAL A 362 -27.56 -15.67 0.16
CA VAL A 362 -27.15 -16.71 -0.79
C VAL A 362 -28.33 -17.59 -1.17
N ARG A 363 -28.54 -17.75 -2.48
CA ARG A 363 -29.48 -18.72 -3.08
C ARG A 363 -28.73 -19.67 -3.99
N GLY A 364 -29.12 -20.94 -4.01
CA GLY A 364 -28.43 -21.97 -4.77
C GLY A 364 -27.20 -22.51 -4.03
N LYS A 365 -26.23 -23.05 -4.79
CA LYS A 365 -25.05 -23.72 -4.25
C LYS A 365 -23.76 -23.20 -4.91
N PRO A 366 -23.36 -21.95 -4.63
CA PRO A 366 -22.11 -21.42 -5.16
C PRO A 366 -20.92 -22.25 -4.68
N LYS A 367 -19.84 -22.24 -5.47
CA LYS A 367 -18.62 -23.02 -5.29
C LYS A 367 -17.38 -22.16 -5.54
N LEU A 368 -16.30 -22.47 -4.85
CA LEU A 368 -14.97 -21.94 -5.15
C LEU A 368 -14.19 -23.00 -5.91
N SER A 369 -13.80 -22.72 -7.14
CA SER A 369 -12.94 -23.61 -7.93
C SER A 369 -11.50 -23.53 -7.41
N LEU A 370 -10.83 -24.67 -7.31
CA LEU A 370 -9.49 -24.75 -6.73
C LEU A 370 -8.46 -25.25 -7.73
N ASN A 371 -7.22 -24.75 -7.63
CA ASN A 371 -6.09 -25.20 -8.45
C ASN A 371 -5.74 -26.69 -8.26
N SER A 372 -6.28 -27.34 -7.22
CA SER A 372 -6.14 -28.78 -6.97
C SER A 372 -6.94 -29.67 -7.92
N GLY A 373 -7.78 -29.08 -8.78
CA GLY A 373 -8.81 -29.78 -9.56
C GLY A 373 -10.06 -30.12 -8.74
N GLY A 374 -10.22 -29.52 -7.56
CA GLY A 374 -11.39 -29.64 -6.69
C GLY A 374 -12.22 -28.37 -6.62
N ALA A 375 -13.27 -28.41 -5.80
CA ALA A 375 -14.09 -27.25 -5.49
C ALA A 375 -14.48 -27.24 -4.00
N ALA A 376 -14.53 -26.05 -3.40
CA ALA A 376 -15.14 -25.82 -2.09
C ALA A 376 -16.62 -25.49 -2.28
N GLU A 377 -17.51 -26.20 -1.57
CA GLU A 377 -18.95 -26.03 -1.67
C GLU A 377 -19.46 -25.09 -0.57
N TYR A 378 -20.36 -24.17 -0.92
CA TYR A 378 -21.03 -23.31 0.05
C TYR A 378 -21.74 -24.12 1.13
N SER A 379 -21.46 -23.82 2.39
CA SER A 379 -21.94 -24.57 3.55
C SER A 379 -22.71 -23.74 4.58
N GLY A 380 -22.74 -22.41 4.47
CA GLY A 380 -23.58 -21.57 5.35
C GLY A 380 -23.19 -20.09 5.39
N GLY A 381 -23.97 -19.30 6.13
CA GLY A 381 -23.72 -17.87 6.35
C GLY A 381 -24.66 -16.89 5.63
N SER A 382 -25.71 -17.38 4.98
CA SER A 382 -26.67 -16.54 4.25
C SER A 382 -27.33 -15.53 5.18
N GLY A 383 -27.42 -14.28 4.75
CA GLY A 383 -27.92 -13.15 5.55
C GLY A 383 -26.94 -12.70 6.64
N SER A 384 -25.66 -13.05 6.53
CA SER A 384 -24.59 -12.60 7.43
C SER A 384 -23.39 -12.11 6.63
N THR A 385 -22.44 -11.44 7.31
CA THR A 385 -21.18 -10.99 6.71
C THR A 385 -20.18 -12.12 6.51
N LYS A 386 -20.44 -13.36 6.95
CA LYS A 386 -19.48 -14.47 6.86
C LYS A 386 -20.05 -15.62 6.05
N LEU A 387 -19.58 -15.79 4.81
CA LEU A 387 -19.96 -16.90 3.95
C LEU A 387 -18.95 -18.05 4.08
N THR A 388 -19.42 -19.24 4.43
CA THR A 388 -18.57 -20.41 4.66
C THR A 388 -18.63 -21.37 3.49
N PHE A 389 -17.47 -21.88 3.06
CA PHE A 389 -17.31 -22.90 2.04
C PHE A 389 -16.44 -24.05 2.57
N THR A 390 -16.74 -25.29 2.17
CA THR A 390 -16.00 -26.48 2.61
C THR A 390 -15.52 -27.31 1.44
N TYR A 391 -14.25 -27.71 1.48
CA TYR A 391 -13.61 -28.53 0.46
C TYR A 391 -13.12 -29.83 1.08
N ARG A 392 -13.69 -30.97 0.65
CA ARG A 392 -13.20 -32.30 1.02
C ARG A 392 -12.25 -32.83 -0.05
N VAL A 393 -10.99 -33.03 0.32
CA VAL A 393 -9.94 -33.50 -0.60
C VAL A 393 -10.26 -34.92 -1.10
N LYS A 394 -10.35 -35.10 -2.42
CA LYS A 394 -10.57 -36.40 -3.06
C LYS A 394 -9.26 -37.02 -3.55
N ALA A 395 -9.28 -38.33 -3.79
CA ALA A 395 -8.16 -39.02 -4.42
C ALA A 395 -7.87 -38.42 -5.81
N GLY A 396 -6.59 -38.22 -6.13
CA GLY A 396 -6.13 -37.64 -7.40
C GLY A 396 -5.94 -36.12 -7.38
N GLN A 397 -6.52 -35.39 -6.42
CA GLN A 397 -6.37 -33.93 -6.33
C GLN A 397 -5.03 -33.54 -5.70
N ARG A 398 -4.38 -32.53 -6.28
CA ARG A 398 -3.04 -32.08 -5.88
C ARG A 398 -2.84 -30.60 -6.13
N ALA A 399 -2.32 -29.90 -5.14
CA ALA A 399 -1.86 -28.51 -5.27
C ALA A 399 -0.66 -28.30 -4.34
N THR A 400 0.34 -27.57 -4.84
CA THR A 400 1.33 -26.89 -4.00
C THR A 400 0.88 -25.45 -3.91
N ASP A 401 0.74 -24.92 -2.70
CA ASP A 401 0.02 -23.67 -2.43
C ASP A 401 -1.40 -23.69 -3.02
N LEU A 402 -2.34 -24.20 -2.25
CA LEU A 402 -3.75 -24.24 -2.64
C LEU A 402 -4.23 -22.84 -3.01
N ALA A 403 -4.97 -22.72 -4.10
CA ALA A 403 -5.51 -21.45 -4.56
C ALA A 403 -6.98 -21.60 -4.95
N ILE A 404 -7.76 -20.57 -4.68
CA ILE A 404 -9.07 -20.35 -5.31
C ILE A 404 -8.81 -19.71 -6.66
N THR A 405 -9.28 -20.34 -7.74
CA THR A 405 -9.06 -19.89 -9.11
C THR A 405 -10.28 -19.22 -9.72
N ALA A 406 -11.48 -19.49 -9.18
CA ALA A 406 -12.72 -18.85 -9.62
C ALA A 406 -13.84 -19.03 -8.59
N VAL A 407 -14.86 -18.17 -8.66
CA VAL A 407 -16.15 -18.37 -8.01
C VAL A 407 -17.17 -18.80 -9.06
N ASP A 408 -17.82 -19.93 -8.84
CA ASP A 408 -18.87 -20.47 -9.69
C ASP A 408 -20.19 -20.41 -8.93
N LEU A 409 -21.17 -19.65 -9.43
CA LEU A 409 -22.46 -19.53 -8.77
C LEU A 409 -23.38 -20.75 -8.97
N ASP A 410 -23.08 -21.64 -9.93
CA ASP A 410 -23.86 -22.85 -10.26
C ASP A 410 -25.37 -22.57 -10.40
N GLY A 411 -25.72 -21.48 -11.10
CA GLY A 411 -27.09 -20.99 -11.27
C GLY A 411 -27.71 -20.33 -10.03
N GLY A 412 -26.95 -20.21 -8.94
CA GLY A 412 -27.31 -19.48 -7.73
C GLY A 412 -27.05 -17.97 -7.81
N THR A 413 -27.26 -17.29 -6.68
CA THR A 413 -27.01 -15.86 -6.52
C THR A 413 -26.47 -15.56 -5.13
N ILE A 414 -25.65 -14.53 -5.01
CA ILE A 414 -25.28 -13.90 -3.73
C ILE A 414 -25.73 -12.45 -3.86
N LYS A 415 -26.65 -11.99 -3.01
CA LYS A 415 -27.29 -10.67 -3.15
C LYS A 415 -27.43 -9.91 -1.84
N ASP A 416 -27.35 -8.58 -1.90
CA ASP A 416 -27.62 -7.71 -0.76
C ASP A 416 -29.14 -7.61 -0.48
N ALA A 417 -29.50 -6.85 0.55
CA ALA A 417 -30.90 -6.66 0.95
C ALA A 417 -31.76 -5.91 -0.09
N VAL A 418 -31.15 -5.18 -1.02
CA VAL A 418 -31.84 -4.41 -2.06
C VAL A 418 -31.82 -5.09 -3.43
N GLY A 419 -31.14 -6.24 -3.56
CA GLY A 419 -31.17 -7.14 -4.71
C GLY A 419 -29.96 -7.05 -5.65
N ASN A 420 -28.92 -6.29 -5.30
CA ASN A 420 -27.67 -6.21 -6.06
C ASN A 420 -26.88 -7.51 -5.94
N SER A 421 -26.13 -7.89 -6.97
CA SER A 421 -25.35 -9.14 -6.95
C SER A 421 -23.95 -8.89 -6.42
N ALA A 422 -23.47 -9.81 -5.58
CA ALA A 422 -22.13 -9.71 -5.02
C ALA A 422 -21.08 -9.83 -6.11
N ASN A 423 -20.08 -8.98 -6.07
CA ASN A 423 -18.85 -9.11 -6.80
C ASN A 423 -17.82 -9.85 -5.95
N MET A 424 -17.40 -11.01 -6.43
CA MET A 424 -16.55 -11.95 -5.71
C MET A 424 -15.12 -12.00 -6.25
N LEU A 425 -14.66 -10.98 -6.99
CA LEU A 425 -13.33 -10.99 -7.64
C LEU A 425 -12.17 -11.23 -6.65
N GLY A 426 -12.26 -10.68 -5.43
CA GLY A 426 -11.27 -10.84 -4.35
C GLY A 426 -11.23 -12.26 -3.76
N ALA A 427 -12.15 -13.14 -4.15
CA ALA A 427 -12.12 -14.53 -3.72
C ALA A 427 -10.99 -15.33 -4.39
N VAL A 428 -10.45 -14.87 -5.52
CA VAL A 428 -9.31 -15.50 -6.19
C VAL A 428 -8.04 -15.19 -5.40
N ALA A 429 -7.52 -16.18 -4.67
CA ALA A 429 -6.40 -16.02 -3.76
C ALA A 429 -5.56 -17.31 -3.67
N THR A 430 -4.27 -17.16 -3.37
CA THR A 430 -3.33 -18.28 -3.14
C THR A 430 -2.95 -18.36 -1.67
N PHE A 431 -2.99 -19.56 -1.10
CA PHE A 431 -2.71 -19.84 0.31
C PHE A 431 -1.34 -20.53 0.43
N HIS A 432 -0.30 -19.73 0.57
CA HIS A 432 1.08 -20.22 0.63
C HIS A 432 1.34 -21.13 1.83
N GLY A 433 2.01 -22.26 1.58
CA GLY A 433 2.32 -23.27 2.58
C GLY A 433 1.16 -24.21 2.92
N LEU A 434 0.04 -24.13 2.22
CA LEU A 434 -1.06 -25.09 2.32
C LEU A 434 -1.07 -26.02 1.09
N ASP A 435 -0.58 -27.23 1.27
CA ASP A 435 -0.47 -28.24 0.23
C ASP A 435 -1.64 -29.23 0.29
N VAL A 436 -2.14 -29.63 -0.89
CA VAL A 436 -3.09 -30.75 -1.03
C VAL A 436 -2.36 -31.92 -1.65
N ARG A 437 -2.30 -33.07 -0.97
CA ARG A 437 -1.63 -34.28 -1.47
C ARG A 437 -2.41 -35.55 -1.17
N THR A 438 -2.24 -36.56 -2.02
CA THR A 438 -2.61 -37.94 -1.69
C THR A 438 -1.39 -38.69 -1.15
N SER A 439 -1.42 -39.22 0.08
CA SER A 439 -0.44 -40.23 0.52
C SER A 439 -0.99 -41.63 0.18
N ARG A 440 -0.24 -42.68 -0.20
CA ARG A 440 1.22 -42.92 -0.39
C ARG A 440 1.44 -43.77 -1.66
N ARG A 441 2.61 -43.67 -2.31
CA ARG A 441 3.26 -44.89 -2.84
C ARG A 441 3.95 -45.55 -1.65
N SER A 442 3.36 -46.60 -1.10
CA SER A 442 4.15 -47.66 -0.49
C SER A 442 4.68 -48.51 -1.63
N GLN A 443 5.90 -48.26 -2.10
CA GLN A 443 6.64 -49.35 -2.73
C GLN A 443 7.28 -50.14 -1.59
N GLY A 444 6.58 -51.20 -1.20
CA GLY A 444 7.18 -52.29 -0.44
C GLY A 444 7.95 -53.21 -1.38
N HIS A 445 9.03 -53.74 -0.82
CA HIS A 445 9.94 -54.78 -1.29
C HIS A 445 10.87 -54.46 -2.45
#